data_AF-A0ABD2T9G0-F1
#
_entry.id   AF-A0ABD2T9G0-F1
#
_cell.length_a   1.000
_cell.length_b   1.000
_cell.length_c   1.000
_cell.angle_alpha   90.00
_cell.angle_beta   90.00
_cell.angle_gamma   90.00
#
_symmetry.space_group_name_H-M   'P 1'
#
loop_
_entity.id
_entity.type
_entity.pdbx_description
1 polymer ?
#
loop_
_entity_poly.entity_id
_entity_poly.type
_entity_poly.pdbx_seq_one_letter_code
_entity_poly.pdbx_strand_id
1 'polypeptide(L)'
;MEEGSLSQSGEEPKSWDELYNVNLMPSEIFLKFRKEIEGYRVGVNLEFYNAPYNEYLAKLVLKPLAPERRWKFIYEPLHHEVRLLSKKIPVTKFLNLQLV
;
A
#
# COMPACT_ATOMS: atom_id res chain seq x y z
N MET A 1 23.12 8.04 60.94
CA MET A 1 23.18 6.65 60.45
C MET A 1 21.94 6.42 59.62
N GLU A 2 22.16 6.18 58.32
CA GLU A 2 21.31 5.51 57.31
C GLU A 2 19.86 6.03 57.17
N GLU A 3 19.52 6.88 56.20
CA GLU A 3 19.38 6.60 54.74
C GLU A 3 18.76 5.23 54.43
N GLY A 4 17.52 5.26 53.93
CA GLY A 4 16.78 4.08 53.51
C GLY A 4 15.43 4.42 52.89
N SER A 5 15.41 5.40 51.98
CA SER A 5 14.27 5.66 51.09
C SER A 5 14.14 4.52 50.09
N LEU A 6 13.29 3.53 50.38
CA LEU A 6 12.76 2.63 49.36
C LEU A 6 11.46 3.22 48.86
N SER A 7 11.59 4.14 47.90
CA SER A 7 10.51 4.57 47.03
C SER A 7 9.97 3.35 46.28
N GLN A 8 8.87 2.78 46.77
CA GLN A 8 7.95 2.04 45.91
C GLN A 8 7.32 3.04 44.94
N SER A 9 8.03 3.40 43.88
CA SER A 9 7.39 3.83 42.64
C SER A 9 6.73 2.57 42.08
N GLY A 10 5.50 2.23 42.43
CA GLY A 10 4.35 3.06 42.11
C GLY A 10 4.04 3.00 40.61
N GLU A 11 4.56 2.02 39.88
CA GLU A 11 3.93 1.61 38.62
C GLU A 11 2.60 0.94 39.00
N GLU A 12 1.49 1.66 38.77
CA GLU A 12 0.16 1.07 38.81
C GLU A 12 0.18 -0.24 38.01
N PRO A 13 -0.36 -1.36 38.54
CA PRO A 13 -0.36 -2.61 37.81
C PRO A 13 -1.11 -2.36 36.50
N LYS A 14 -0.40 -2.42 35.37
CA LYS A 14 -1.00 -2.29 34.04
C LYS A 14 -2.24 -3.15 34.01
N SER A 15 -3.39 -2.51 33.81
CA SER A 15 -4.67 -3.21 33.84
C SER A 15 -4.60 -4.38 32.86
N TRP A 16 -5.20 -5.51 33.21
CA TRP A 16 -5.19 -6.70 32.34
C TRP A 16 -5.73 -6.37 30.93
N ASP A 17 -6.58 -5.36 30.82
CA ASP A 17 -7.09 -4.79 29.57
C ASP A 17 -6.01 -4.13 28.68
N GLU A 18 -4.94 -3.58 29.28
CA GLU A 18 -3.78 -3.05 28.53
C GLU A 18 -2.86 -4.16 28.02
N LEU A 19 -2.72 -5.26 28.77
CA LEU A 19 -1.87 -6.40 28.38
C LEU A 19 -2.50 -7.27 27.28
N TYR A 20 -3.83 -7.29 27.20
CA TYR A 20 -4.59 -8.10 26.23
C TYR A 20 -5.38 -7.26 25.21
N ASN A 21 -4.88 -6.08 24.84
CA ASN A 21 -5.42 -5.35 23.71
C ASN A 21 -4.99 -6.01 22.39
N VAL A 22 -5.79 -6.99 21.94
CA VAL A 22 -5.64 -7.58 20.61
C VAL A 22 -6.32 -6.63 19.62
N ASN A 23 -5.54 -5.70 19.06
CA ASN A 23 -6.02 -4.86 17.98
C ASN A 23 -6.18 -5.70 16.70
N LEU A 24 -7.40 -6.14 16.43
CA LEU A 24 -7.76 -6.90 15.22
C LEU A 24 -7.95 -5.99 13.99
N MET A 25 -7.76 -4.67 14.12
CA MET A 25 -7.99 -3.77 13.01
C MET A 25 -6.85 -3.89 11.98
N PRO A 26 -7.13 -4.26 10.72
CA PRO A 26 -6.11 -4.36 9.70
C PRO A 26 -5.52 -2.97 9.42
N SER A 27 -4.20 -2.86 9.54
CA SER A 27 -3.46 -1.64 9.24
C SER A 27 -3.62 -1.20 7.78
N GLU A 28 -3.83 -2.16 6.87
CA GLU A 28 -3.94 -1.93 5.43
C GLU A 28 -5.01 -2.83 4.80
N ILE A 29 -5.84 -2.27 3.92
CA ILE A 29 -6.82 -3.01 3.13
C ILE A 29 -6.59 -2.71 1.65
N PHE A 30 -6.39 -3.75 0.84
CA PHE A 30 -6.20 -3.65 -0.60
C PHE A 30 -7.34 -4.33 -1.35
N LEU A 31 -8.20 -3.56 -2.00
CA LEU A 31 -9.24 -4.06 -2.89
C LEU A 31 -8.81 -3.85 -4.34
N LYS A 32 -8.60 -4.94 -5.07
CA LYS A 32 -8.13 -4.89 -6.47
C LYS A 32 -9.17 -5.53 -7.38
N PHE A 33 -10.03 -4.71 -7.94
CA PHE A 33 -10.99 -5.13 -8.95
C PHE A 33 -10.29 -5.23 -10.29
N ARG A 34 -10.50 -6.32 -11.01
CA ARG A 34 -9.91 -6.54 -12.33
C ARG A 34 -10.98 -7.13 -13.24
N LYS A 35 -11.15 -6.53 -14.42
CA LYS A 35 -12.05 -6.99 -15.46
C LYS A 35 -11.33 -7.00 -16.79
N GLU A 36 -11.57 -8.05 -17.56
CA GLU A 36 -11.09 -8.16 -18.93
C GLU A 36 -12.22 -7.77 -19.88
N ILE A 37 -11.93 -6.83 -20.77
CA ILE A 37 -12.87 -6.26 -21.74
C ILE A 37 -12.15 -6.15 -23.07
N GLU A 38 -12.63 -6.86 -24.09
CA GLU A 38 -12.17 -6.73 -25.49
C GLU A 38 -10.64 -6.68 -25.68
N GLY A 39 -9.89 -7.56 -24.98
CA GLY A 39 -8.42 -7.58 -25.11
C GLY A 39 -7.69 -6.55 -24.26
N TYR A 40 -8.38 -5.85 -23.36
CA TYR A 40 -7.81 -5.00 -22.32
C TYR A 40 -8.14 -5.53 -20.93
N ARG A 41 -7.18 -5.38 -20.01
CA ARG A 41 -7.39 -5.58 -18.58
C ARG A 41 -7.51 -4.22 -17.92
N VAL A 42 -8.71 -3.93 -17.45
CA VAL A 42 -9.04 -2.77 -16.65
C VAL A 42 -9.02 -3.19 -15.18
N GLY A 43 -8.47 -2.37 -14.31
CA GLY A 43 -8.47 -2.61 -12.88
C GLY A 43 -8.63 -1.34 -12.08
N VAL A 44 -9.26 -1.49 -10.92
CA VAL A 44 -9.39 -0.45 -9.91
C VAL A 44 -8.76 -0.99 -8.65
N ASN A 45 -7.69 -0.36 -8.20
CA ASN A 45 -7.07 -0.67 -6.91
C ASN A 45 -7.50 0.41 -5.92
N LEU A 46 -8.08 0.00 -4.81
CA LEU A 46 -8.37 0.83 -3.65
C LEU A 46 -7.47 0.33 -2.52
N GLU A 47 -6.65 1.21 -1.97
CA GLU A 47 -5.70 0.92 -0.91
C GLU A 47 -6.08 1.84 0.25
N PHE A 48 -6.41 1.27 1.41
CA PHE A 48 -6.79 2.00 2.62
C PHE A 48 -5.75 1.72 3.69
N TYR A 49 -5.15 2.77 4.23
CA TYR A 49 -4.12 2.73 5.25
C TYR A 49 -4.67 3.35 6.52
N ASN A 50 -4.73 2.59 7.61
CA ASN A 50 -5.33 3.02 8.88
C ASN A 50 -4.37 3.86 9.76
N ALA A 51 -3.07 3.92 9.42
CA ALA A 51 -2.08 4.65 10.22
C ALA A 51 -0.96 5.22 9.32
N PRO A 52 -0.44 6.43 9.59
CA PRO A 52 -0.78 7.35 10.69
C PRO A 52 -1.91 8.35 10.39
N TYR A 53 -2.33 8.55 9.14
CA TYR A 53 -3.28 9.62 8.75
C TYR A 53 -4.58 9.15 8.07
N ASN A 54 -4.96 7.88 8.17
CA ASN A 54 -6.13 7.35 7.45
C ASN A 54 -6.10 7.70 5.95
N GLU A 55 -5.05 7.27 5.27
CA GLU A 55 -4.86 7.56 3.85
C GLU A 55 -5.61 6.55 3.00
N TYR A 56 -6.25 7.05 1.95
CA TYR A 56 -6.91 6.23 0.94
C TYR A 56 -6.32 6.56 -0.42
N LEU A 57 -5.91 5.54 -1.15
CA LEU A 57 -5.39 5.65 -2.51
C LEU A 57 -6.32 4.90 -3.45
N ALA A 58 -6.80 5.59 -4.47
CA ALA A 58 -7.46 4.97 -5.59
C ALA A 58 -6.51 5.00 -6.79
N LYS A 59 -6.38 3.88 -7.50
CA LYS A 59 -5.58 3.77 -8.72
C LYS A 59 -6.40 3.05 -9.79
N LEU A 60 -6.65 3.74 -10.90
CA LEU A 60 -7.18 3.12 -12.12
C LEU A 60 -6.01 2.57 -12.91
N VAL A 61 -6.09 1.32 -13.33
CA VAL A 61 -5.05 0.64 -14.10
C VAL A 61 -5.66 0.11 -15.38
N LEU A 62 -5.11 0.50 -16.52
CA LEU A 62 -5.47 -0.04 -17.81
C LEU A 62 -4.23 -0.63 -18.44
N LYS A 63 -4.31 -1.90 -18.84
CA LYS A 63 -3.27 -2.52 -19.65
C LYS A 63 -3.86 -3.43 -20.72
N PRO A 64 -3.37 -3.43 -21.95
CA PRO A 64 -3.66 -4.47 -22.95
C PRO A 64 -3.33 -5.87 -22.42
N LEU A 65 -4.11 -6.86 -22.87
CA LEU A 65 -3.86 -8.29 -22.65
C LEU A 65 -2.86 -8.86 -23.66
N ALA A 66 -2.80 -8.25 -24.84
CA ALA A 66 -1.97 -8.70 -25.94
C ALA A 66 -0.45 -8.57 -25.62
N PRO A 67 0.36 -9.62 -25.82
CA PRO A 67 1.78 -9.60 -25.49
C PRO A 67 2.62 -8.70 -26.40
N GLU A 68 2.12 -8.27 -27.56
CA GLU A 68 2.76 -7.26 -28.42
C GLU A 68 2.51 -5.82 -27.93
N ARG A 69 1.35 -5.55 -27.32
CA ARG A 69 1.01 -4.24 -26.75
C ARG A 69 1.33 -4.27 -25.28
N ARG A 70 2.53 -3.83 -24.89
CA ARG A 70 2.94 -3.82 -23.48
C ARG A 70 3.05 -2.38 -22.99
N TRP A 71 1.93 -1.84 -22.56
CA TRP A 71 1.84 -0.58 -21.82
C TRP A 71 0.92 -0.76 -20.62
N LYS A 72 1.06 0.10 -19.62
CA LYS A 72 0.25 0.12 -18.41
C LYS A 72 -0.01 1.57 -18.08
N PHE A 73 -1.23 2.00 -18.35
CA PHE A 73 -1.71 3.30 -17.93
C PHE A 73 -2.20 3.17 -16.47
N ILE A 74 -1.78 4.11 -15.64
CA ILE A 74 -2.18 4.22 -14.25
C ILE A 74 -2.62 5.66 -14.02
N TYR A 75 -3.80 5.83 -13.43
CA TYR A 75 -4.29 7.13 -13.02
C TYR A 75 -4.60 7.11 -11.53
N GLU A 76 -4.04 8.07 -10.80
CA GLU A 76 -4.23 8.26 -9.37
C GLU A 76 -5.09 9.50 -9.16
N PRO A 77 -6.44 9.39 -9.12
CA PRO A 77 -7.36 10.53 -9.10
C PRO A 77 -7.12 11.53 -7.97
N LEU A 78 -6.70 11.08 -6.79
CA LEU A 78 -6.49 11.94 -5.62
C LEU A 78 -5.22 12.78 -5.72
N HIS A 79 -4.20 12.24 -6.37
CA HIS A 79 -2.94 12.95 -6.62
C HIS A 79 -2.93 13.67 -7.96
N HIS A 80 -4.04 13.56 -8.72
CA HIS A 80 -4.16 14.00 -10.11
C HIS A 80 -2.99 13.54 -10.99
N GLU A 81 -2.41 12.38 -10.66
CA GLU A 81 -1.21 11.88 -11.33
C GLU A 81 -1.59 10.87 -12.40
N VAL A 82 -1.06 11.08 -13.60
CA VAL A 82 -1.21 10.15 -14.73
C VAL A 82 0.17 9.55 -15.01
N ARG A 83 0.28 8.24 -14.91
CA ARG A 83 1.51 7.49 -15.24
C ARG A 83 1.23 6.58 -16.42
N LEU A 84 1.98 6.74 -17.51
CA LEU A 84 1.94 5.82 -18.63
C LEU A 84 3.24 5.02 -18.67
N LEU A 85 3.21 3.80 -18.15
CA LEU A 85 4.37 2.92 -18.15
C LEU A 85 4.39 2.11 -19.44
N SER A 86 5.33 2.39 -20.32
CA SER A 86 5.63 1.48 -21.44
C SER A 86 6.44 0.28 -20.97
N LYS A 87 6.45 -0.81 -21.74
CA LYS A 87 7.32 -1.95 -21.45
C LYS A 87 8.76 -1.48 -21.40
N LYS A 88 9.50 -2.02 -20.44
CA LYS A 88 10.94 -2.25 -20.53
C LYS A 88 11.31 -2.79 -21.91
N ILE A 89 11.84 -1.93 -22.78
CA ILE A 89 12.44 -2.26 -24.07
C ILE A 89 13.80 -2.89 -23.71
N PRO A 90 13.97 -4.21 -23.87
CA PRO A 90 15.25 -4.83 -23.62
C PRO A 90 16.24 -4.32 -24.67
N VAL A 91 17.18 -3.49 -24.25
CA VAL A 91 18.31 -3.08 -25.09
C VAL A 91 19.37 -4.19 -25.06
N THR A 92 19.51 -4.85 -23.90
CA THR A 92 20.39 -6.02 -23.71
C THR A 92 19.77 -6.98 -22.69
N LYS A 93 20.44 -8.12 -22.42
CA LYS A 93 20.01 -9.12 -21.41
C LYS A 93 19.91 -8.55 -19.99
N PHE A 94 20.61 -7.45 -19.70
CA PHE A 94 20.68 -6.82 -18.38
C PHE A 94 20.10 -5.40 -18.34
N LEU A 95 19.92 -4.76 -19.51
CA LEU A 95 19.47 -3.39 -19.61
C LEU A 95 18.11 -3.31 -20.29
N ASN A 96 17.18 -2.65 -19.60
CA ASN A 96 15.83 -2.42 -20.08
C ASN A 96 15.53 -0.92 -20.01
N LEU A 97 15.19 -0.31 -21.15
CA LEU A 97 14.71 1.06 -21.20
C LEU A 97 13.22 1.10 -20.91
N GLN A 98 12.82 1.88 -19.92
CA GLN A 98 11.42 2.14 -19.64
C GLN A 98 11.21 3.64 -19.82
N LEU A 99 10.40 4.03 -20.81
CA LEU A 99 9.89 5.40 -20.88
C LEU A 99 8.83 5.52 -19.77
N VAL A 100 9.16 6.35 -18.78
CA VAL A 100 8.32 6.74 -17.62
C VAL A 100 7.80 8.14 -17.87
#